data_AF-A0A4Q4W0Z0-F1
#
_entry.id   AF-A0A4Q4W0Z0-F1
#
_cell.length_a   1.000
_cell.length_b   1.000
_cell.length_c   1.000
_cell.angle_alpha   90.00
_cell.angle_beta   90.00
_cell.angle_gamma   90.00
#
_symmetry.space_group_name_H-M   'P 1'
#
loop_
_entity.id
_entity.type
_entity.pdbx_description
1 polymer ?
#
loop_
_entity_poly.entity_id
_entity_poly.type
_entity_poly.pdbx_seq_one_letter_code
_entity_poly.pdbx_strand_id
1 'polypeptide(L)'
;MGFSALQSISLFLVTLGISGVLALTPPPPLPPPDEGDENVTAALADLSQPETGIAYFEQYIDHENPEFGTFSQTYWYNATYWKGPGSPIILFTPGEVAAAGYTGYLTDAAITGLIAKEVGGAVLLVEHRYWGNSTPYVEQTTKNLRFLNLDQSVADFVHFARTPWIWSGGSYSGALGAWVESLASGTFWATHSSSGPVQAIYDYWQYFYPIQDGMPKNCSKDFSAIIDYVDGVFLRGSRKQKADLKRLFGLEDVRHGDDAAAAISAPIWAWQSIQLYSGYSTFYQMCDAIKGVSSNTTVAGFSKHGVGLKKALPNYAKWYTTSYLPGLCASYGYEDWQDKNSVLCLDTYNASSPMFTDWTESNAFFRTWVWMTCNDPFFYYQTGAPWGRPTVFSRLADTQYYQRQCELFFPRQGPYTYASNRGKTAAALNAHTKGWHLYDAKRLMWVNGEFDPWRSASMASVFRTGGPLPSTPRTPSIVIPGARHCNDLRASNAVNEDVKKTQEAVIKQMAKWTNEFYSPGRGRRPLPLTGAIVR
;
A
#
# COMPACT_ATOMS: atom_id res chain seq x y z
N MET A 1 -39.97 29.30 -18.90
CA MET A 1 -39.97 28.53 -17.64
C MET A 1 -38.74 27.63 -17.67
N GLY A 2 -37.61 28.16 -17.22
CA GLY A 2 -36.35 27.44 -17.16
C GLY A 2 -36.10 26.98 -15.74
N PHE A 3 -35.86 25.69 -15.55
CA PHE A 3 -35.35 25.14 -14.30
C PHE A 3 -33.82 25.04 -14.42
N SER A 4 -33.14 25.89 -13.67
CA SER A 4 -31.70 25.83 -13.45
C SER A 4 -31.45 24.81 -12.34
N ALA A 5 -30.83 23.68 -12.66
CA ALA A 5 -30.31 22.74 -11.68
C ALA A 5 -28.84 23.10 -11.41
N LEU A 6 -28.63 24.00 -10.46
CA LEU A 6 -27.33 24.19 -9.82
C LEU A 6 -27.08 22.96 -8.94
N GLN A 7 -26.33 21.99 -9.46
CA GLN A 7 -25.72 20.95 -8.63
C GLN A 7 -24.62 21.60 -7.78
N SER A 8 -24.88 21.67 -6.48
CA SER A 8 -23.91 22.04 -5.47
C SER A 8 -22.75 21.04 -5.49
N ILE A 9 -21.60 21.48 -6.00
CA ILE A 9 -20.32 20.81 -5.74
C ILE A 9 -20.02 21.06 -4.27
N SER A 10 -20.44 20.16 -3.39
CA SER A 10 -19.96 20.12 -2.02
C SER A 10 -18.48 19.77 -2.07
N LEU A 11 -17.65 20.81 -1.95
CA LEU A 11 -16.22 20.70 -1.71
C LEU A 11 -16.04 20.10 -0.31
N PHE A 12 -16.16 18.78 -0.20
CA PHE A 12 -15.67 18.07 0.97
C PHE A 12 -14.15 18.24 0.95
N LEU A 13 -13.66 19.12 1.82
CA LEU A 13 -12.28 19.09 2.30
C LEU A 13 -12.06 17.71 2.92
N VAL A 14 -11.65 16.74 2.08
CA VAL A 14 -11.01 15.52 2.54
C VAL A 14 -9.73 16.01 3.21
N THR A 15 -9.78 16.14 4.53
CA THR A 15 -8.59 16.31 5.34
C THR A 15 -7.76 15.04 5.13
N LEU A 16 -6.81 15.12 4.19
CA LEU A 16 -5.73 14.17 4.03
C LEU A 16 -4.84 14.26 5.27
N GLY A 17 -5.34 13.65 6.34
CA GLY A 17 -4.68 13.48 7.61
C GLY A 17 -4.03 12.11 7.76
N ILE A 18 -3.59 11.45 6.66
CA ILE A 18 -2.75 10.25 6.80
C ILE A 18 -1.29 10.67 6.94
N SER A 19 -1.02 11.51 7.94
CA SER A 19 0.32 11.71 8.47
C SER A 19 0.57 10.66 9.55
N GLY A 20 0.85 9.43 9.13
CA GLY A 20 1.90 8.62 9.75
C GLY A 20 1.69 8.02 11.15
N VAL A 21 0.48 7.89 11.68
CA VAL A 21 0.27 7.15 12.93
C VAL A 21 -0.59 5.90 12.68
N LEU A 22 0.08 4.75 12.60
CA LEU A 22 -0.53 3.44 12.40
C LEU A 22 -0.58 2.71 13.74
N ALA A 23 -1.78 2.34 14.20
CA ALA A 23 -2.02 1.69 15.48
C ALA A 23 -1.64 0.19 15.47
N LEU A 24 -2.57 -0.68 15.08
CA LEU A 24 -2.44 -2.14 15.20
C LEU A 24 -2.80 -2.91 13.92
N THR A 25 -3.48 -2.26 12.99
CA THR A 25 -3.72 -2.81 11.66
C THR A 25 -2.45 -2.67 10.83
N PRO A 26 -1.97 -3.76 10.18
CA PRO A 26 -0.82 -3.67 9.29
C PRO A 26 -1.07 -2.58 8.24
N PRO A 27 -0.11 -1.68 7.99
CA PRO A 27 -0.29 -0.66 6.97
C PRO A 27 -0.61 -1.30 5.62
N PRO A 28 -1.57 -0.75 4.87
CA PRO A 28 -1.71 -1.10 3.47
C PRO A 28 -0.42 -0.73 2.72
N PRO A 29 -0.10 -1.47 1.66
CA PRO A 29 1.08 -1.24 0.86
C PRO A 29 0.80 -0.08 -0.12
N LEU A 30 0.67 1.15 0.37
CA LEU A 30 0.29 2.30 -0.47
C LEU A 30 1.48 2.90 -1.25
N PRO A 31 1.27 3.37 -2.50
CA PRO A 31 2.26 4.22 -3.16
C PRO A 31 2.46 5.54 -2.38
N PRO A 32 3.58 6.26 -2.59
CA PRO A 32 3.84 7.51 -1.90
C PRO A 32 2.68 8.49 -2.14
N PRO A 33 2.13 9.10 -1.07
CA PRO A 33 0.99 10.00 -1.19
C PRO A 33 1.35 11.16 -2.09
N ASP A 34 0.34 11.77 -2.73
CA ASP A 34 0.56 13.01 -3.45
C ASP A 34 1.02 14.12 -2.49
N GLU A 35 1.98 14.93 -2.93
CA GLU A 35 2.32 16.13 -2.18
C GLU A 35 1.38 17.19 -2.71
N GLY A 36 0.23 17.33 -2.06
CA GLY A 36 -0.93 18.08 -2.53
C GLY A 36 -0.57 19.24 -3.44
N ASP A 37 -0.63 18.98 -4.75
CA ASP A 37 -0.53 20.05 -5.73
C ASP A 37 -1.95 20.58 -5.94
N GLU A 38 -2.35 21.49 -5.05
CA GLU A 38 -3.63 22.18 -5.14
C GLU A 38 -3.84 22.78 -6.54
N ASN A 39 -2.75 23.11 -7.26
CA ASN A 39 -2.83 23.62 -8.63
C ASN A 39 -3.19 22.53 -9.66
N VAL A 40 -2.75 21.29 -9.48
CA VAL A 40 -3.14 20.17 -10.36
C VAL A 40 -4.61 19.83 -10.15
N THR A 41 -5.06 19.81 -8.90
CA THR A 41 -6.49 19.58 -8.59
C THR A 41 -7.37 20.73 -9.10
N ALA A 42 -6.92 21.98 -8.97
CA ALA A 42 -7.60 23.14 -9.53
C ALA A 42 -7.64 23.13 -11.07
N ALA A 43 -6.54 22.73 -11.73
CA ALA A 43 -6.48 22.60 -13.18
C ALA A 43 -7.38 21.44 -13.70
N LEU A 44 -7.46 20.32 -12.98
CA LEU A 44 -8.38 19.21 -13.29
C LEU A 44 -9.86 19.60 -13.15
N ALA A 45 -10.16 20.60 -12.33
CA ALA A 45 -11.51 21.13 -12.15
C ALA A 45 -11.87 22.25 -13.14
N ASP A 46 -10.90 22.78 -13.90
CA ASP A 46 -11.12 23.84 -14.88
C ASP A 46 -11.65 23.26 -16.19
N LEU A 47 -12.96 23.38 -16.41
CA LEU A 47 -13.65 22.94 -17.64
C LEU A 47 -13.16 23.66 -18.90
N SER A 48 -12.39 24.74 -18.78
CA SER A 48 -11.75 25.41 -19.92
C SER A 48 -10.45 24.74 -20.38
N GLN A 49 -9.93 23.76 -19.63
CA GLN A 49 -8.76 22.94 -19.96
C GLN A 49 -9.20 21.57 -20.49
N PRO A 50 -9.52 21.42 -21.80
CA PRO A 50 -10.05 20.15 -22.33
C PRO A 50 -9.05 18.98 -22.23
N GLU A 51 -7.77 19.26 -21.98
CA GLU A 51 -6.72 18.26 -21.87
C GLU A 51 -6.68 17.57 -20.50
N THR A 52 -7.35 18.11 -19.48
CA THR A 52 -7.39 17.52 -18.13
C THR A 52 -8.83 17.41 -17.64
N GLY A 53 -9.14 16.40 -16.82
CA GLY A 53 -10.48 16.32 -16.24
C GLY A 53 -10.77 15.07 -15.44
N ILE A 54 -12.02 14.98 -15.01
CA ILE A 54 -12.62 13.85 -14.31
C ILE A 54 -13.71 13.26 -15.21
N ALA A 55 -13.72 11.95 -15.36
CA ALA A 55 -14.72 11.24 -16.12
C ALA A 55 -15.10 9.93 -15.42
N TYR A 56 -16.15 9.31 -15.94
CA TYR A 56 -16.76 8.14 -15.36
C TYR A 56 -16.85 7.03 -16.40
N PHE A 57 -16.63 5.80 -15.95
CA PHE A 57 -16.74 4.60 -16.75
C PHE A 57 -17.76 3.67 -16.10
N GLU A 58 -18.77 3.26 -16.88
CA GLU A 58 -19.76 2.28 -16.42
C GLU A 58 -19.10 0.91 -16.34
N GLN A 59 -18.98 0.40 -15.12
CA GLN A 59 -18.32 -0.86 -14.81
C GLN A 59 -19.33 -1.89 -14.33
N TYR A 60 -19.13 -3.17 -14.64
CA TYR A 60 -19.99 -4.23 -14.11
C TYR A 60 -19.77 -4.43 -12.60
N ILE A 61 -20.87 -4.55 -11.84
CA ILE A 61 -20.78 -4.95 -10.43
C ILE A 61 -20.19 -6.35 -10.32
N ASP A 62 -20.66 -7.25 -11.19
CA ASP A 62 -20.18 -8.61 -11.36
C ASP A 62 -19.90 -8.90 -12.84
N HIS A 63 -18.63 -9.08 -13.20
CA HIS A 63 -18.20 -9.40 -14.56
C HIS A 63 -18.67 -10.78 -15.07
N GLU A 64 -18.97 -11.72 -14.17
CA GLU A 64 -19.48 -13.05 -14.53
C GLU A 64 -21.00 -13.05 -14.71
N ASN A 65 -21.70 -12.12 -14.04
CA ASN A 65 -23.16 -12.04 -13.99
C ASN A 65 -23.62 -10.58 -14.24
N PRO A 66 -23.63 -10.10 -15.49
CA PRO A 66 -23.96 -8.70 -15.81
C PRO A 66 -25.35 -8.23 -15.38
N GLU A 67 -26.27 -9.15 -15.08
CA GLU A 67 -27.61 -8.85 -14.55
C GLU A 67 -27.60 -8.19 -13.16
N PHE A 68 -26.48 -8.25 -12.42
CA PHE A 68 -26.32 -7.49 -11.19
C PHE A 68 -26.26 -5.97 -11.43
N GLY A 69 -26.06 -5.54 -12.68
CA GLY A 69 -26.03 -4.13 -13.08
C GLY A 69 -24.62 -3.55 -13.10
N THR A 70 -24.55 -2.23 -13.22
CA THR A 70 -23.31 -1.46 -13.31
C THR A 70 -23.16 -0.49 -12.14
N PHE A 71 -21.93 -0.02 -11.94
CA PHE A 71 -21.60 1.11 -11.08
C PHE A 71 -20.67 2.07 -11.83
N SER A 72 -20.66 3.33 -11.40
CA SER A 72 -19.80 4.35 -11.99
C SER A 72 -18.41 4.29 -11.37
N GLN A 73 -17.40 3.94 -12.18
CA GLN A 73 -15.99 3.97 -11.81
C GLN A 73 -15.38 5.33 -12.21
N THR A 74 -14.83 6.05 -11.23
CA THR A 74 -14.24 7.37 -11.44
C THR A 74 -12.82 7.24 -11.97
N TYR A 75 -12.46 8.09 -12.93
CA TYR A 75 -11.08 8.25 -13.35
C TYR A 75 -10.78 9.72 -13.69
N TRP A 76 -9.50 10.08 -13.56
CA TRP A 76 -8.96 11.38 -13.93
C TRP A 76 -8.04 11.20 -15.11
N TYR A 77 -7.91 12.22 -15.93
CA TYR A 77 -7.04 12.19 -17.09
C TYR A 77 -6.23 13.46 -17.23
N ASN A 78 -5.04 13.30 -17.81
CA ASN A 78 -4.20 14.39 -18.29
C ASN A 78 -3.63 14.00 -19.66
N ALA A 79 -4.01 14.77 -20.68
CA ALA A 79 -3.67 14.58 -22.08
C ALA A 79 -2.68 15.64 -22.60
N THR A 80 -1.99 16.38 -21.72
CA THR A 80 -1.04 17.44 -22.10
C THR A 80 0.05 17.00 -23.08
N TYR A 81 0.46 15.73 -23.04
CA TYR A 81 1.46 15.19 -23.97
C TYR A 81 0.88 14.32 -25.09
N TRP A 82 -0.43 14.16 -25.13
CA TRP A 82 -1.10 13.20 -26.02
C TRP A 82 -1.08 13.70 -27.47
N LYS A 83 -0.48 12.92 -28.38
CA LYS A 83 -0.37 13.28 -29.80
C LYS A 83 -1.61 12.98 -30.64
N GLY A 84 -2.75 12.73 -30.00
CA GLY A 84 -4.03 12.41 -30.65
C GLY A 84 -4.29 10.91 -30.85
N PRO A 85 -5.37 10.56 -31.57
CA PRO A 85 -5.86 9.19 -31.69
C PRO A 85 -4.79 8.18 -32.11
N GLY A 86 -4.70 7.07 -31.39
CA GLY A 86 -3.70 6.02 -31.61
C GLY A 86 -2.41 6.17 -30.82
N SER A 87 -2.19 7.31 -30.13
CA SER A 87 -1.09 7.49 -29.19
C SER A 87 -1.31 6.67 -27.90
N PRO A 88 -0.24 6.30 -27.17
CA PRO A 88 -0.34 5.41 -26.01
C PRO A 88 -1.05 6.08 -24.82
N ILE A 89 -1.66 5.25 -23.98
CA ILE A 89 -2.24 5.66 -22.69
C ILE A 89 -1.42 5.04 -21.56
N ILE A 90 -1.00 5.85 -20.60
CA ILE A 90 -0.32 5.42 -19.37
C ILE A 90 -1.41 5.35 -18.30
N LEU A 91 -1.74 4.14 -17.85
CA LEU A 91 -2.66 3.94 -16.73
C LEU A 91 -1.89 3.86 -15.42
N PHE A 92 -2.39 4.55 -14.42
CA PHE A 92 -2.03 4.42 -13.02
C PHE A 92 -3.30 4.22 -12.20
N THR A 93 -3.20 3.41 -11.16
CA THR A 93 -4.18 3.35 -10.07
C THR A 93 -3.41 3.40 -8.76
N PRO A 94 -3.86 4.15 -7.75
CA PRO A 94 -3.20 4.13 -6.45
C PRO A 94 -3.55 2.86 -5.66
N GLY A 95 -4.48 2.04 -6.18
CA GLY A 95 -4.88 0.77 -5.59
C GLY A 95 -5.90 0.99 -4.47
N GLU A 96 -5.49 0.63 -3.26
CA GLU A 96 -6.29 0.44 -2.07
C GLU A 96 -6.53 1.74 -1.27
N VAL A 97 -6.79 2.83 -2.00
CA VAL A 97 -7.05 4.17 -1.47
C VAL A 97 -7.90 4.99 -2.45
N ALA A 98 -8.65 5.97 -1.93
CA ALA A 98 -9.36 6.93 -2.75
C ALA A 98 -8.39 7.68 -3.69
N ALA A 99 -8.70 7.73 -4.98
CA ALA A 99 -7.76 8.19 -5.99
C ALA A 99 -7.70 9.72 -6.12
N ALA A 100 -8.69 10.44 -5.59
CA ALA A 100 -8.72 11.91 -5.62
C ALA A 100 -7.47 12.56 -4.99
N GLY A 101 -6.86 11.91 -3.98
CA GLY A 101 -5.62 12.37 -3.34
C GLY A 101 -4.32 11.96 -4.06
N TYR A 102 -4.40 11.45 -5.29
CA TYR A 102 -3.27 10.95 -6.07
C TYR A 102 -3.15 11.62 -7.45
N THR A 103 -3.76 12.79 -7.65
CA THR A 103 -3.83 13.48 -8.95
C THR A 103 -2.47 13.96 -9.47
N GLY A 104 -1.48 14.19 -8.61
CA GLY A 104 -0.09 14.46 -9.00
C GLY A 104 0.55 13.32 -9.82
N TYR A 105 0.01 12.10 -9.77
CA TYR A 105 0.41 11.00 -10.65
C TYR A 105 -0.06 11.18 -12.10
N LEU A 106 -0.82 12.22 -12.42
CA LEU A 106 -1.18 12.58 -13.79
C LEU A 106 -0.12 13.45 -14.48
N THR A 107 0.88 13.95 -13.75
CA THR A 107 1.81 14.98 -14.22
C THR A 107 3.28 14.54 -14.14
N ASP A 108 4.19 15.41 -14.59
CA ASP A 108 5.65 15.23 -14.48
C ASP A 108 6.16 15.15 -13.02
N ALA A 109 5.31 15.39 -12.02
CA ALA A 109 5.62 15.14 -10.62
C ALA A 109 5.81 13.64 -10.31
N ALA A 110 5.37 12.76 -11.22
CA ALA A 110 5.49 11.31 -11.11
C ALA A 110 6.01 10.66 -12.40
N ILE A 111 6.47 9.41 -12.27
CA ILE A 111 7.04 8.62 -13.37
C ILE A 111 6.07 8.42 -14.53
N THR A 112 4.77 8.39 -14.25
CA THR A 112 3.67 8.24 -15.21
C THR A 112 3.60 9.40 -16.20
N GLY A 113 3.64 10.64 -15.72
CA GLY A 113 3.70 11.83 -16.58
C GLY A 113 5.00 11.91 -17.35
N LEU A 114 6.14 11.55 -16.73
CA LEU A 114 7.43 11.50 -17.41
C LEU A 114 7.46 10.45 -18.54
N ILE A 115 6.84 9.27 -18.35
CA ILE A 115 6.64 8.28 -19.42
C ILE A 115 5.76 8.87 -20.52
N ALA A 116 4.61 9.46 -20.17
CA ALA A 116 3.68 10.04 -21.13
C ALA A 116 4.34 11.13 -21.99
N LYS A 117 5.16 11.98 -21.39
CA LYS A 117 5.96 12.99 -22.08
C LYS A 117 6.91 12.40 -23.10
N GLU A 118 7.64 11.35 -22.73
CA GLU A 118 8.60 10.68 -23.61
C GLU A 118 7.92 10.03 -24.82
N VAL A 119 6.77 9.38 -24.61
CA VAL A 119 6.08 8.61 -25.67
C VAL A 119 5.01 9.41 -26.42
N GLY A 120 4.70 10.64 -25.97
CA GLY A 120 3.59 11.44 -26.50
C GLY A 120 2.21 10.86 -26.16
N GLY A 121 2.04 10.36 -24.94
CA GLY A 121 0.82 9.72 -24.45
C GLY A 121 -0.02 10.59 -23.51
N ALA A 122 -1.18 10.08 -23.12
CA ALA A 122 -1.98 10.62 -22.02
C ALA A 122 -1.80 9.77 -20.76
N VAL A 123 -2.01 10.36 -19.58
CA VAL A 123 -2.08 9.61 -18.31
C VAL A 123 -3.53 9.49 -17.87
N LEU A 124 -3.94 8.30 -17.46
CA LEU A 124 -5.20 8.04 -16.76
C LEU A 124 -4.90 7.57 -15.34
N LEU A 125 -5.55 8.20 -14.37
CA LEU A 125 -5.59 7.79 -12.97
C LEU A 125 -6.96 7.15 -12.74
N VAL A 126 -7.01 5.84 -12.54
CA VAL A 126 -8.27 5.09 -12.41
C VAL A 126 -8.48 4.69 -10.95
N GLU A 127 -9.63 5.04 -10.38
CA GLU A 127 -9.99 4.63 -9.03
C GLU A 127 -10.38 3.16 -9.01
N HIS A 128 -9.88 2.44 -8.02
CA HIS A 128 -10.15 1.02 -7.87
C HIS A 128 -11.58 0.78 -7.33
N ARG A 129 -12.26 -0.29 -7.75
CA ARG A 129 -13.57 -0.68 -7.19
C ARG A 129 -13.52 -0.70 -5.66
N TYR A 130 -14.55 -0.16 -5.00
CA TYR A 130 -14.71 -0.03 -3.54
C TYR A 130 -13.81 0.99 -2.84
N TRP A 131 -13.08 1.84 -3.56
CA TRP A 131 -12.40 2.99 -2.97
C TRP A 131 -12.96 4.30 -3.49
N GLY A 132 -12.87 5.34 -2.64
CA GLY A 132 -13.43 6.66 -2.91
C GLY A 132 -14.89 6.57 -3.35
N ASN A 133 -15.18 7.15 -4.52
CA ASN A 133 -16.55 7.20 -5.04
C ASN A 133 -16.88 6.02 -5.96
N SER A 134 -15.92 5.13 -6.22
CA SER A 134 -16.06 4.04 -7.19
C SER A 134 -16.54 2.75 -6.53
N THR A 135 -17.72 2.80 -5.89
CA THR A 135 -18.28 1.67 -5.14
C THR A 135 -19.67 1.24 -5.66
N PRO A 136 -19.91 -0.08 -5.86
CA PRO A 136 -21.25 -0.60 -6.13
C PRO A 136 -22.25 -0.42 -4.98
N TYR A 137 -21.74 -0.35 -3.74
CA TYR A 137 -22.55 -0.26 -2.52
C TYR A 137 -21.91 0.71 -1.54
N VAL A 138 -22.68 1.63 -0.97
CA VAL A 138 -22.18 2.57 0.04
C VAL A 138 -21.80 1.82 1.32
N GLU A 139 -22.70 0.99 1.85
CA GLU A 139 -22.40 0.17 3.03
C GLU A 139 -21.55 -1.06 2.69
N GLN A 140 -20.35 -1.12 3.28
CA GLN A 140 -19.34 -2.16 3.11
C GLN A 140 -19.59 -3.37 4.03
N THR A 141 -20.80 -3.92 3.96
CA THR A 141 -21.17 -5.14 4.68
C THR A 141 -20.44 -6.37 4.11
N THR A 142 -20.34 -7.45 4.90
CA THR A 142 -19.79 -8.75 4.43
C THR A 142 -20.45 -9.24 3.14
N LYS A 143 -21.78 -9.03 3.01
CA LYS A 143 -22.50 -9.35 1.78
C LYS A 143 -22.09 -8.44 0.63
N ASN A 144 -22.03 -7.12 0.85
CA ASN A 144 -21.78 -6.16 -0.22
C ASN A 144 -20.33 -6.19 -0.72
N LEU A 145 -19.37 -6.52 0.15
CA LEU A 145 -17.95 -6.68 -0.20
C LEU A 145 -17.65 -7.94 -1.03
N ARG A 146 -18.61 -8.84 -1.26
CA ARG A 146 -18.37 -10.08 -2.04
C ARG A 146 -17.83 -9.85 -3.45
N PHE A 147 -18.12 -8.69 -4.06
CA PHE A 147 -17.59 -8.32 -5.37
C PHE A 147 -16.27 -7.54 -5.31
N LEU A 148 -15.77 -7.22 -4.11
CA LEU A 148 -14.39 -6.82 -3.93
C LEU A 148 -13.54 -8.09 -3.87
N ASN A 149 -13.10 -8.55 -5.03
CA ASN A 149 -12.16 -9.64 -5.15
C ASN A 149 -11.20 -9.44 -6.34
N LEU A 150 -10.08 -10.14 -6.33
CA LEU A 150 -8.99 -9.98 -7.30
C LEU A 150 -9.45 -10.20 -8.74
N ASP A 151 -10.27 -11.23 -8.99
CA ASP A 151 -10.71 -11.57 -10.34
C ASP A 151 -11.58 -10.46 -10.92
N GLN A 152 -12.49 -9.93 -10.11
CA GLN A 152 -13.32 -8.79 -10.47
C GLN A 152 -12.48 -7.50 -10.65
N SER A 153 -11.47 -7.28 -9.81
CA SER A 153 -10.54 -6.16 -9.97
C SER A 153 -9.73 -6.26 -11.26
N VAL A 154 -9.22 -7.44 -11.61
CA VAL A 154 -8.55 -7.68 -12.90
C VAL A 154 -9.50 -7.42 -14.06
N ALA A 155 -10.72 -7.96 -13.97
CA ALA A 155 -11.74 -7.80 -15.01
C ALA A 155 -12.14 -6.32 -15.21
N ASP A 156 -12.14 -5.50 -14.16
CA ASP A 156 -12.38 -4.05 -14.30
C ASP A 156 -11.39 -3.41 -15.26
N PHE A 157 -10.10 -3.62 -15.00
CA PHE A 157 -9.04 -3.01 -15.81
C PHE A 157 -8.96 -3.61 -17.21
N VAL A 158 -9.34 -4.87 -17.38
CA VAL A 158 -9.51 -5.49 -18.71
C VAL A 158 -10.66 -4.85 -19.48
N HIS A 159 -11.81 -4.61 -18.82
CA HIS A 159 -12.96 -3.96 -19.45
C HIS A 159 -12.67 -2.49 -19.79
N PHE A 160 -11.91 -1.82 -18.93
CA PHE A 160 -11.54 -0.41 -19.08
C PHE A 160 -10.52 -0.19 -20.23
N ALA A 161 -9.52 -1.06 -20.37
CA ALA A 161 -8.41 -0.86 -21.30
C ALA A 161 -8.76 -1.17 -22.77
N ARG A 162 -8.30 -0.31 -23.70
CA ARG A 162 -8.40 -0.51 -25.16
C ARG A 162 -7.03 -0.27 -25.84
N THR A 163 -6.26 -1.34 -26.06
CA THR A 163 -4.83 -1.35 -26.48
C THR A 163 -4.40 -0.33 -27.55
N PRO A 164 -3.18 0.25 -27.50
CA PRO A 164 -2.07 -0.07 -26.58
C PRO A 164 -2.02 0.81 -25.32
N TRP A 165 -2.00 0.18 -24.15
CA TRP A 165 -1.91 0.87 -22.86
C TRP A 165 -0.68 0.39 -22.10
N ILE A 166 -0.08 1.27 -21.31
CA ILE A 166 1.04 1.00 -20.42
C ILE A 166 0.50 1.05 -19.00
N TRP A 167 0.67 -0.02 -18.23
CA TRP A 167 0.40 0.00 -16.79
C TRP A 167 1.64 0.51 -16.06
N SER A 168 1.48 1.47 -15.16
CA SER A 168 2.49 1.81 -14.17
C SER A 168 1.83 1.84 -12.81
N GLY A 169 2.34 1.06 -11.86
CA GLY A 169 1.73 0.90 -10.54
C GLY A 169 2.76 0.70 -9.44
N GLY A 170 2.44 1.25 -8.27
CA GLY A 170 3.18 1.02 -7.04
C GLY A 170 2.50 -0.03 -6.19
N SER A 171 3.28 -0.92 -5.61
CA SER A 171 2.82 -1.75 -4.52
C SER A 171 1.65 -2.68 -4.87
N TYR A 172 0.49 -2.70 -4.20
CA TYR A 172 -0.65 -3.51 -4.66
C TYR A 172 -1.03 -3.18 -6.10
N SER A 173 -1.00 -1.92 -6.52
CA SER A 173 -1.18 -1.55 -7.93
C SER A 173 -0.09 -2.12 -8.85
N GLY A 174 1.16 -2.22 -8.37
CA GLY A 174 2.23 -2.91 -9.07
C GLY A 174 1.99 -4.42 -9.19
N ALA A 175 1.55 -5.06 -8.11
CA ALA A 175 1.16 -6.47 -8.08
C ALA A 175 -0.06 -6.74 -8.96
N LEU A 176 -1.07 -5.87 -8.93
CA LEU A 176 -2.26 -5.94 -9.76
C LEU A 176 -1.91 -5.86 -11.24
N GLY A 177 -1.05 -4.92 -11.65
CA GLY A 177 -0.57 -4.86 -13.04
C GLY A 177 0.15 -6.14 -13.48
N ALA A 178 0.93 -6.77 -12.59
CA ALA A 178 1.55 -8.06 -12.85
C ALA A 178 0.54 -9.22 -12.89
N TRP A 179 -0.47 -9.21 -12.02
CA TRP A 179 -1.53 -10.20 -11.99
C TRP A 179 -2.46 -10.08 -13.21
N VAL A 180 -2.72 -8.88 -13.72
CA VAL A 180 -3.40 -8.69 -15.01
C VAL A 180 -2.59 -9.33 -16.14
N GLU A 181 -1.26 -9.15 -16.19
CA GLU A 181 -0.44 -9.83 -17.20
C GLU A 181 -0.42 -11.36 -17.00
N SER A 182 -0.55 -11.85 -15.76
CA SER A 182 -0.63 -13.29 -15.45
C SER A 182 -1.96 -13.92 -15.88
N LEU A 183 -3.08 -13.25 -15.60
CA LEU A 183 -4.44 -13.76 -15.72
C LEU A 183 -5.13 -13.35 -17.04
N ALA A 184 -4.75 -12.20 -17.61
CA ALA A 184 -5.29 -11.61 -18.82
C ALA A 184 -4.17 -11.02 -19.70
N SER A 185 -3.15 -11.84 -20.00
CA SER A 185 -1.95 -11.44 -20.75
C SER A 185 -2.29 -10.73 -22.06
N GLY A 186 -1.59 -9.62 -22.32
CA GLY A 186 -1.79 -8.81 -23.53
C GLY A 186 -2.85 -7.72 -23.42
N THR A 187 -3.55 -7.60 -22.29
CA THR A 187 -4.44 -6.46 -21.99
C THR A 187 -3.67 -5.14 -22.00
N PHE A 188 -2.57 -5.08 -21.25
CA PHE A 188 -1.62 -3.99 -21.31
C PHE A 188 -0.45 -4.38 -22.19
N TRP A 189 0.04 -3.43 -22.99
CA TRP A 189 1.20 -3.68 -23.83
C TRP A 189 2.46 -3.79 -23.00
N ALA A 190 2.62 -2.94 -21.99
CA ALA A 190 3.78 -2.95 -21.09
C ALA A 190 3.34 -2.66 -19.66
N THR A 191 4.08 -3.20 -18.70
CA THR A 191 3.81 -3.02 -17.27
C THR A 191 5.08 -2.62 -16.53
N HIS A 192 4.99 -1.54 -15.76
CA HIS A 192 5.94 -1.14 -14.75
C HIS A 192 5.35 -1.46 -13.37
N SER A 193 5.95 -2.45 -12.69
CA SER A 193 5.59 -2.87 -11.33
C SER A 193 6.65 -2.37 -10.35
N SER A 194 6.41 -1.20 -9.76
CA SER A 194 7.21 -0.68 -8.65
C SER A 194 6.75 -1.32 -7.35
N SER A 195 7.68 -1.88 -6.59
CA SER A 195 7.51 -2.50 -5.28
C SER A 195 6.37 -3.52 -5.15
N GLY A 196 5.96 -4.16 -6.25
CA GLY A 196 4.78 -5.02 -6.29
C GLY A 196 4.92 -6.33 -5.50
N PRO A 197 4.19 -6.52 -4.38
CA PRO A 197 4.20 -7.76 -3.62
C PRO A 197 3.27 -8.79 -4.29
N VAL A 198 3.81 -9.58 -5.21
CA VAL A 198 3.02 -10.56 -5.99
C VAL A 198 2.78 -11.88 -5.28
N GLN A 199 3.55 -12.18 -4.22
CA GLN A 199 3.43 -13.40 -3.46
C GLN A 199 2.64 -13.16 -2.18
N ALA A 200 1.45 -13.74 -2.07
CA ALA A 200 0.67 -13.80 -0.83
C ALA A 200 1.41 -14.61 0.25
N ILE A 201 1.46 -14.09 1.48
CA ILE A 201 2.19 -14.70 2.60
C ILE A 201 1.34 -14.62 3.88
N TYR A 202 1.03 -15.78 4.46
CA TYR A 202 0.21 -15.88 5.69
C TYR A 202 0.93 -15.36 6.92
N ASP A 203 2.13 -15.88 7.19
CA ASP A 203 2.99 -15.47 8.30
C ASP A 203 4.11 -14.59 7.74
N TYR A 204 3.91 -13.27 7.70
CA TYR A 204 4.74 -12.34 6.93
C TYR A 204 5.72 -11.54 7.79
N TRP A 205 6.44 -12.22 8.69
CA TRP A 205 7.51 -11.60 9.46
C TRP A 205 8.65 -11.06 8.58
N GLN A 206 8.80 -11.59 7.36
CA GLN A 206 9.78 -11.14 6.39
C GLN A 206 9.56 -9.68 5.96
N TYR A 207 8.38 -9.10 6.19
CA TYR A 207 8.11 -7.67 6.03
C TYR A 207 9.16 -6.82 6.76
N PHE A 208 9.51 -7.20 7.99
CA PHE A 208 10.45 -6.44 8.81
C PHE A 208 11.92 -6.72 8.49
N TYR A 209 12.23 -7.72 7.67
CA TYR A 209 13.63 -8.07 7.37
C TYR A 209 14.39 -6.96 6.63
N PRO A 210 13.89 -6.38 5.53
CA PRO A 210 14.56 -5.26 4.86
C PRO A 210 14.68 -4.03 5.77
N ILE A 211 13.70 -3.80 6.64
CA ILE A 211 13.74 -2.73 7.65
C ILE A 211 14.94 -2.97 8.56
N GLN A 212 15.01 -4.10 9.25
CA GLN A 212 16.10 -4.43 10.19
C GLN A 212 17.49 -4.27 9.57
N ASP A 213 17.63 -4.61 8.29
CA ASP A 213 18.89 -4.48 7.58
C ASP A 213 19.23 -3.03 7.22
N GLY A 214 18.26 -2.26 6.75
CA GLY A 214 18.43 -0.85 6.35
C GLY A 214 18.54 0.13 7.51
N MET A 215 18.00 -0.20 8.69
CA MET A 215 18.08 0.62 9.88
C MET A 215 19.52 0.86 10.34
N PRO A 216 19.83 2.01 10.98
CA PRO A 216 21.09 2.19 11.69
C PRO A 216 21.33 1.02 12.65
N LYS A 217 22.49 0.35 12.55
CA LYS A 217 22.74 -0.92 13.26
C LYS A 217 22.61 -0.80 14.79
N ASN A 218 22.94 0.36 15.34
CA ASN A 218 22.74 0.65 16.76
C ASN A 218 21.25 0.74 17.13
N CYS A 219 20.43 1.44 16.34
CA CYS A 219 18.98 1.51 16.52
C CYS A 219 18.34 0.13 16.37
N SER A 220 18.67 -0.60 15.31
CA SER A 220 18.15 -1.96 15.06
C SER A 220 18.43 -2.91 16.23
N LYS A 221 19.65 -2.87 16.79
CA LYS A 221 20.04 -3.69 17.94
C LYS A 221 19.28 -3.32 19.23
N ASP A 222 19.22 -2.04 19.58
CA ASP A 222 18.54 -1.59 20.79
C ASP A 222 17.03 -1.78 20.70
N PHE A 223 16.43 -1.49 19.54
CA PHE A 223 15.00 -1.70 19.30
C PHE A 223 14.64 -3.18 19.36
N SER A 224 15.43 -4.06 18.75
CA SER A 224 15.22 -5.51 18.88
C SER A 224 15.28 -5.97 20.33
N ALA A 225 16.22 -5.45 21.13
CA ALA A 225 16.32 -5.77 22.55
C ALA A 225 15.12 -5.25 23.36
N ILE A 226 14.55 -4.09 23.00
CA ILE A 226 13.31 -3.58 23.58
C ILE A 226 12.16 -4.54 23.28
N ILE A 227 11.97 -4.93 22.02
CA ILE A 227 10.87 -5.82 21.62
C ILE A 227 11.00 -7.19 22.28
N ASP A 228 12.20 -7.78 22.33
CA ASP A 228 12.43 -9.05 23.03
C ASP A 228 12.12 -8.95 24.55
N TYR A 229 12.41 -7.81 25.19
CA TYR A 229 12.04 -7.55 26.58
C TYR A 229 10.52 -7.44 26.76
N VAL A 230 9.85 -6.68 25.88
CA VAL A 230 8.39 -6.49 25.87
C VAL A 230 7.69 -7.84 25.73
N ASP A 231 8.09 -8.64 24.73
CA ASP A 231 7.58 -10.01 24.52
C ASP A 231 7.80 -10.87 25.78
N GLY A 232 9.01 -10.81 26.36
CA GLY A 232 9.35 -11.54 27.57
C GLY A 232 8.44 -11.20 28.76
N VAL A 233 8.12 -9.93 28.96
CA VAL A 233 7.23 -9.45 30.04
C VAL A 233 5.79 -9.90 29.78
N PHE A 234 5.27 -9.76 28.57
CA PHE A 234 3.87 -10.14 28.29
C PHE A 234 3.66 -11.66 28.25
N LEU A 235 4.66 -12.44 27.83
CA LEU A 235 4.58 -13.91 27.84
C LEU A 235 4.77 -14.51 29.23
N ARG A 236 5.75 -14.04 30.01
CA ARG A 236 6.23 -14.73 31.24
C ARG A 236 6.23 -13.87 32.50
N GLY A 237 6.02 -12.56 32.38
CA GLY A 237 6.04 -11.65 33.51
C GLY A 237 4.84 -11.79 34.45
N SER A 238 5.04 -11.40 35.70
CA SER A 238 3.96 -11.25 36.69
C SER A 238 2.95 -10.16 36.29
N ARG A 239 1.76 -10.19 36.90
CA ARG A 239 0.73 -9.13 36.72
C ARG A 239 1.29 -7.73 36.96
N LYS A 240 2.13 -7.58 38.00
CA LYS A 240 2.81 -6.32 38.31
C LYS A 240 3.76 -5.90 37.20
N GLN A 241 4.61 -6.80 36.68
CA GLN A 241 5.54 -6.46 35.59
C GLN A 241 4.81 -6.04 34.31
N LYS A 242 3.71 -6.71 33.97
CA LYS A 242 2.86 -6.33 32.83
C LYS A 242 2.22 -4.95 33.01
N ALA A 243 1.66 -4.68 34.19
CA ALA A 243 1.07 -3.38 34.51
C ALA A 243 2.12 -2.25 34.55
N ASP A 244 3.30 -2.53 35.10
CA ASP A 244 4.42 -1.58 35.15
C ASP A 244 4.93 -1.25 33.74
N LEU A 245 5.01 -2.25 32.84
CA LEU A 245 5.38 -2.03 31.44
C LEU A 245 4.31 -1.22 30.69
N LYS A 246 3.02 -1.54 30.86
CA LYS A 246 1.92 -0.75 30.26
C LYS A 246 1.98 0.72 30.71
N ARG A 247 2.14 0.96 32.00
CA ARG A 247 2.29 2.31 32.56
C ARG A 247 3.51 3.05 32.04
N LEU A 248 4.62 2.35 31.78
CA LEU A 248 5.81 2.96 31.20
C LEU A 248 5.53 3.55 29.81
N PHE A 249 4.58 2.98 29.06
CA PHE A 249 4.22 3.41 27.70
C PHE A 249 2.87 4.16 27.61
N GLY A 250 2.21 4.44 28.73
CA GLY A 250 0.87 5.08 28.72
C GLY A 250 -0.25 4.19 28.18
N LEU A 251 -0.12 2.87 28.36
CA LEU A 251 -1.03 1.84 27.83
C LEU A 251 -1.81 1.10 28.92
N GLU A 252 -2.03 1.72 30.07
CA GLU A 252 -2.71 1.10 31.23
C GLU A 252 -4.10 0.56 30.89
N ASP A 253 -4.83 1.28 30.04
CA ASP A 253 -6.21 0.95 29.66
C ASP A 253 -6.29 -0.06 28.49
N VAL A 254 -5.16 -0.37 27.83
CA VAL A 254 -5.12 -1.46 26.85
C VAL A 254 -5.23 -2.77 27.59
N ARG A 255 -6.31 -3.53 27.39
CA ARG A 255 -6.58 -4.74 28.19
C ARG A 255 -5.66 -5.90 27.85
N HIS A 256 -5.48 -6.16 26.56
CA HIS A 256 -4.79 -7.34 26.08
C HIS A 256 -3.27 -7.09 25.95
N GLY A 257 -2.47 -8.13 26.22
CA GLY A 257 -1.00 -8.01 26.27
C GLY A 257 -0.35 -7.99 24.89
N ASP A 258 -0.94 -8.71 23.95
CA ASP A 258 -0.61 -8.72 22.53
C ASP A 258 -0.91 -7.37 21.87
N ASP A 259 -2.06 -6.74 22.16
CA ASP A 259 -2.36 -5.38 21.70
C ASP A 259 -1.34 -4.36 22.23
N ALA A 260 -1.00 -4.44 23.51
CA ALA A 260 0.02 -3.55 24.08
C ALA A 260 1.41 -3.80 23.48
N ALA A 261 1.79 -5.06 23.24
CA ALA A 261 3.09 -5.40 22.65
C ALA A 261 3.20 -4.97 21.17
N ALA A 262 2.12 -5.16 20.41
CA ALA A 262 2.00 -4.70 19.03
C ALA A 262 2.03 -3.16 18.96
N ALA A 263 1.32 -2.46 19.84
CA ALA A 263 1.32 -0.99 19.90
C ALA A 263 2.72 -0.43 20.18
N ILE A 264 3.45 -1.03 21.13
CA ILE A 264 4.85 -0.66 21.43
C ILE A 264 5.78 -0.91 20.24
N SER A 265 5.42 -1.83 19.34
CA SER A 265 6.21 -2.14 18.13
C SER A 265 5.84 -1.23 16.94
N ALA A 266 4.61 -0.73 16.88
CA ALA A 266 4.00 -0.05 15.74
C ALA A 266 4.79 1.12 15.12
N PRO A 267 5.56 1.94 15.88
CA PRO A 267 6.40 2.98 15.31
C PRO A 267 7.39 2.50 14.22
N ILE A 268 7.74 1.22 14.19
CA ILE A 268 8.60 0.64 13.15
C ILE A 268 8.00 0.78 11.74
N TRP A 269 6.67 0.82 11.61
CA TRP A 269 5.98 0.91 10.33
C TRP A 269 6.22 2.23 9.59
N ALA A 270 6.61 3.29 10.32
CA ALA A 270 6.98 4.58 9.71
C ALA A 270 8.14 4.46 8.71
N TRP A 271 8.90 3.35 8.73
CA TRP A 271 9.95 3.07 7.75
C TRP A 271 9.45 3.06 6.29
N GLN A 272 8.27 2.48 6.03
CA GLN A 272 7.82 2.35 4.63
C GLN A 272 7.55 3.72 3.98
N SER A 273 7.11 4.69 4.78
CA SER A 273 6.72 6.02 4.32
C SER A 273 7.91 6.95 4.04
N ILE A 274 9.14 6.52 4.32
CA ILE A 274 10.33 7.34 4.10
C ILE A 274 10.53 7.55 2.59
N GLN A 275 10.36 8.80 2.16
CA GLN A 275 10.80 9.26 0.85
C GLN A 275 12.22 9.84 0.96
N LEU A 276 13.03 9.71 -0.09
CA LEU A 276 14.43 10.15 -0.06
C LEU A 276 14.59 11.67 -0.01
N TYR A 277 13.54 12.40 -0.37
CA TYR A 277 13.46 13.85 -0.17
C TYR A 277 12.90 14.23 1.23
N SER A 278 12.26 13.31 1.97
CA SER A 278 11.45 13.63 3.18
C SER A 278 12.26 13.90 4.46
N GLY A 279 13.60 13.96 4.38
CA GLY A 279 14.45 14.38 5.49
C GLY A 279 14.29 13.55 6.78
N TYR A 280 14.08 14.24 7.91
CA TYR A 280 14.12 13.67 9.26
C TYR A 280 12.75 13.15 9.73
N SER A 281 12.42 11.92 9.32
CA SER A 281 11.13 11.26 9.60
C SER A 281 10.93 10.81 11.06
N THR A 282 9.68 10.52 11.43
CA THR A 282 9.30 9.93 12.74
C THR A 282 10.11 8.69 13.10
N PHE A 283 10.44 7.86 12.10
CA PHE A 283 11.30 6.70 12.27
C PHE A 283 12.70 7.08 12.79
N TYR A 284 13.32 8.10 12.18
CA TYR A 284 14.64 8.56 12.63
C TYR A 284 14.57 9.27 13.98
N GLN A 285 13.48 9.99 14.27
CA GLN A 285 13.21 10.56 15.60
C GLN A 285 13.14 9.48 16.67
N MET A 286 12.45 8.36 16.41
CA MET A 286 12.44 7.20 17.30
C MET A 286 13.86 6.65 17.52
N CYS A 287 14.62 6.44 16.45
CA CYS A 287 15.99 5.93 16.56
C CYS A 287 16.92 6.85 17.37
N ASP A 288 16.79 8.17 17.20
CA ASP A 288 17.56 9.15 17.96
C ASP A 288 17.12 9.22 19.42
N ALA A 289 15.81 9.15 19.67
CA ALA A 289 15.25 9.07 21.01
C ALA A 289 15.75 7.84 21.77
N ILE A 290 15.77 6.65 21.17
CA ILE A 290 16.29 5.41 21.79
C ILE A 290 17.72 5.62 22.34
N LYS A 291 18.55 6.36 21.60
CA LYS A 291 19.93 6.70 21.99
C LYS A 291 20.02 7.77 23.07
N GLY A 292 18.93 8.47 23.38
CA GLY A 292 18.87 9.59 24.32
C GLY A 292 19.29 10.93 23.69
N VAL A 293 19.10 11.09 22.39
CA VAL A 293 19.50 12.26 21.60
C VAL A 293 18.25 13.07 21.23
N SER A 294 18.30 14.40 21.34
CA SER A 294 17.27 15.30 20.81
C SER A 294 17.71 15.93 19.49
N SER A 295 16.75 16.39 18.68
CA SER A 295 16.90 16.86 17.29
C SER A 295 17.93 17.98 17.05
N ASN A 296 18.44 18.62 18.09
CA ASN A 296 19.43 19.71 18.01
C ASN A 296 20.89 19.28 18.27
N THR A 297 21.19 17.99 18.23
CA THR A 297 22.52 17.49 18.57
C THR A 297 23.20 16.89 17.34
N THR A 298 24.15 17.61 16.74
CA THR A 298 25.13 17.05 15.78
C THR A 298 26.10 16.15 16.52
N VAL A 299 25.65 14.94 16.89
CA VAL A 299 26.54 13.98 17.54
C VAL A 299 27.21 13.14 16.48
N ALA A 300 28.43 13.55 16.14
CA ALA A 300 29.40 12.70 15.47
C ALA A 300 29.70 11.46 16.36
N GLY A 301 29.58 10.27 15.76
CA GLY A 301 30.18 9.05 16.31
C GLY A 301 29.38 8.33 17.39
N PHE A 302 28.21 7.78 17.06
CA PHE A 302 27.61 6.75 17.91
C PHE A 302 28.23 5.37 17.63
N SER A 303 28.53 4.64 18.71
CA SER A 303 28.93 3.24 18.63
C SER A 303 27.89 2.41 17.87
N LYS A 304 28.35 1.51 16.99
CA LYS A 304 27.49 0.52 16.30
C LYS A 304 26.81 -0.43 17.29
N HIS A 305 27.23 -0.46 18.56
CA HIS A 305 26.74 -1.39 19.57
C HIS A 305 25.45 -0.96 20.29
N GLY A 306 24.95 0.26 20.06
CA GLY A 306 23.79 0.80 20.79
C GLY A 306 24.10 1.32 22.19
N VAL A 307 23.08 1.78 22.90
CA VAL A 307 23.14 2.23 24.30
C VAL A 307 22.76 1.14 25.30
N GLY A 308 22.19 0.02 24.83
CA GLY A 308 21.78 -1.13 25.61
C GLY A 308 20.41 -0.95 26.28
N LEU A 309 19.70 -2.07 26.50
CA LEU A 309 18.31 -2.11 26.96
C LEU A 309 18.01 -1.20 28.17
N LYS A 310 18.91 -1.18 29.17
CA LYS A 310 18.74 -0.37 30.40
C LYS A 310 18.58 1.12 30.11
N LYS A 311 19.23 1.65 29.07
CA LYS A 311 19.09 3.04 28.62
C LYS A 311 18.04 3.17 27.52
N ALA A 312 18.04 2.25 26.57
CA ALA A 312 17.16 2.27 25.41
C ALA A 312 15.67 2.25 25.78
N LEU A 313 15.26 1.37 26.70
CA LEU A 313 13.86 1.19 27.07
C LEU A 313 13.21 2.46 27.66
N PRO A 314 13.74 3.09 28.74
CA PRO A 314 13.12 4.30 29.29
C PRO A 314 13.18 5.49 28.32
N ASN A 315 14.23 5.57 27.49
CA ASN A 315 14.34 6.61 26.47
C ASN A 315 13.25 6.47 25.39
N TYR A 316 13.06 5.24 24.89
CA TYR A 316 12.03 4.94 23.91
C TYR A 316 10.63 5.18 24.48
N ALA A 317 10.36 4.70 25.68
CA ALA A 317 9.09 4.91 26.37
C ALA A 317 8.75 6.40 26.56
N LYS A 318 9.76 7.21 26.91
CA LYS A 318 9.59 8.67 26.99
C LYS A 318 9.17 9.25 25.65
N TRP A 319 9.89 8.94 24.56
CA TRP A 319 9.51 9.42 23.23
C TRP A 319 8.14 8.92 22.79
N TYR A 320 7.83 7.65 23.05
CA TYR A 320 6.54 7.05 22.75
C TYR A 320 5.41 7.85 23.40
N THR A 321 5.50 8.09 24.72
CA THR A 321 4.47 8.81 25.48
C THR A 321 4.40 10.31 25.21
N THR A 322 5.49 10.94 24.76
CA THR A 322 5.50 12.40 24.51
C THR A 322 5.29 12.79 23.05
N SER A 323 5.58 11.89 22.12
CA SER A 323 5.72 12.22 20.69
C SER A 323 4.96 11.29 19.75
N TYR A 324 4.67 10.04 20.15
CA TYR A 324 3.97 9.08 19.30
C TYR A 324 2.52 8.83 19.74
N LEU A 325 2.30 8.51 21.02
CA LEU A 325 0.99 8.22 21.59
C LEU A 325 0.03 9.44 21.54
N PRO A 326 0.48 10.67 21.84
CA PRO A 326 -0.43 11.80 21.84
C PRO A 326 -1.07 12.05 20.46
N GLY A 327 -2.40 11.97 20.39
CA GLY A 327 -3.18 12.17 19.17
C GLY A 327 -3.29 10.92 18.29
N LEU A 328 -2.68 9.79 18.66
CA LEU A 328 -2.71 8.55 17.87
C LEU A 328 -4.15 8.12 17.56
N CYS A 329 -4.98 7.89 18.58
CA CYS A 329 -6.35 7.46 18.33
C CYS A 329 -7.25 8.59 17.80
N ALA A 330 -7.00 9.84 18.22
CA ALA A 330 -7.74 11.00 17.71
C ALA A 330 -7.57 11.19 16.19
N SER A 331 -6.41 10.80 15.64
CA SER A 331 -6.10 10.92 14.20
C SER A 331 -7.04 10.10 13.30
N TYR A 332 -7.72 9.08 13.84
CA TYR A 332 -8.70 8.28 13.10
C TYR A 332 -10.08 8.96 13.00
N GLY A 333 -10.28 10.12 13.63
CA GLY A 333 -11.47 10.96 13.41
C GLY A 333 -12.75 10.52 14.14
N TYR A 334 -12.70 9.46 14.96
CA TYR A 334 -13.86 9.02 15.74
C TYR A 334 -14.08 9.89 16.99
N GLU A 335 -15.34 10.26 17.26
CA GLU A 335 -15.72 11.19 18.34
C GLU A 335 -15.27 10.69 19.72
N ASP A 336 -15.46 9.41 20.01
CA ASP A 336 -15.08 8.81 21.29
C ASP A 336 -13.55 8.72 21.50
N TRP A 337 -12.75 9.01 20.47
CA TRP A 337 -11.29 8.83 20.48
C TRP A 337 -10.52 10.15 20.54
N GLN A 338 -11.20 11.28 20.67
CA GLN A 338 -10.60 12.61 20.59
C GLN A 338 -9.70 12.99 21.78
N ASP A 339 -9.72 12.21 22.89
CA ASP A 339 -8.78 12.45 23.98
C ASP A 339 -7.32 12.29 23.50
N LYS A 340 -6.47 13.23 23.92
CA LYS A 340 -5.07 13.31 23.49
C LYS A 340 -4.31 12.01 23.73
N ASN A 341 -4.57 11.31 24.83
CA ASN A 341 -3.87 10.08 25.17
C ASN A 341 -4.80 8.86 25.09
N SER A 342 -5.89 8.96 24.34
CA SER A 342 -6.78 7.83 24.09
C SER A 342 -5.99 6.65 23.52
N VAL A 343 -6.31 5.45 24.02
CA VAL A 343 -5.79 4.16 23.55
C VAL A 343 -6.89 3.27 22.97
N LEU A 344 -8.09 3.81 22.75
CA LEU A 344 -9.26 3.02 22.34
C LEU A 344 -9.10 2.40 20.94
N CYS A 345 -8.32 3.03 20.07
CA CYS A 345 -7.92 2.48 18.77
C CYS A 345 -6.97 1.27 18.86
N LEU A 346 -6.46 0.96 20.05
CA LEU A 346 -5.54 -0.15 20.31
C LEU A 346 -6.26 -1.40 20.85
N ASP A 347 -7.59 -1.39 21.02
CA ASP A 347 -8.34 -2.55 21.47
C ASP A 347 -8.89 -3.34 20.27
N THR A 348 -8.17 -4.38 19.86
CA THR A 348 -8.58 -5.24 18.73
C THR A 348 -9.53 -6.36 19.14
N TYR A 349 -9.96 -6.40 20.40
CA TYR A 349 -10.91 -7.39 20.93
C TYR A 349 -12.32 -6.79 21.12
N ASN A 350 -12.43 -5.47 21.20
CA ASN A 350 -13.70 -4.79 21.39
C ASN A 350 -14.53 -4.76 20.09
N ALA A 351 -15.40 -5.75 19.91
CA ALA A 351 -16.30 -5.85 18.76
C ALA A 351 -17.23 -4.63 18.56
N SER A 352 -17.46 -3.83 19.61
CA SER A 352 -18.26 -2.60 19.53
C SER A 352 -17.45 -1.38 19.08
N SER A 353 -16.14 -1.51 18.92
CA SER A 353 -15.25 -0.43 18.47
C SER A 353 -15.66 0.07 17.06
N PRO A 354 -15.63 1.39 16.80
CA PRO A 354 -15.89 1.94 15.47
C PRO A 354 -14.94 1.37 14.40
N MET A 355 -13.75 0.89 14.78
CA MET A 355 -12.87 0.13 13.89
C MET A 355 -13.61 -1.01 13.15
N PHE A 356 -14.51 -1.72 13.84
CA PHE A 356 -15.23 -2.87 13.28
C PHE A 356 -16.68 -2.56 12.86
N THR A 357 -17.31 -1.57 13.51
CA THR A 357 -18.74 -1.23 13.31
C THR A 357 -18.96 -0.12 12.30
N ASP A 358 -17.95 0.69 11.98
CA ASP A 358 -18.00 1.62 10.87
C ASP A 358 -17.87 0.86 9.55
N TRP A 359 -18.99 0.70 8.84
CA TRP A 359 -19.07 0.00 7.57
C TRP A 359 -19.12 0.96 6.38
N THR A 360 -18.75 2.23 6.56
CA THR A 360 -18.65 3.17 5.45
C THR A 360 -17.38 2.90 4.62
N GLU A 361 -17.36 3.40 3.40
CA GLU A 361 -16.19 3.41 2.52
C GLU A 361 -15.02 4.25 3.08
N SER A 362 -15.30 5.16 4.02
CA SER A 362 -14.32 6.03 4.65
C SER A 362 -13.77 5.49 5.99
N ASN A 363 -14.09 4.24 6.35
CA ASN A 363 -13.56 3.58 7.55
C ASN A 363 -12.04 3.76 7.66
N ALA A 364 -11.60 4.35 8.78
CA ALA A 364 -10.23 4.80 8.96
C ALA A 364 -9.21 3.66 9.17
N PHE A 365 -9.67 2.40 9.26
CA PHE A 365 -8.86 1.19 9.35
C PHE A 365 -8.82 0.39 8.05
N PHE A 366 -9.13 1.04 6.93
CA PHE A 366 -9.05 0.45 5.59
C PHE A 366 -9.86 -0.85 5.47
N ARG A 367 -11.10 -0.85 5.95
CA ARG A 367 -12.01 -2.00 5.92
C ARG A 367 -12.01 -2.77 4.60
N THR A 368 -11.99 -2.08 3.46
CA THR A 368 -11.94 -2.71 2.11
C THR A 368 -10.60 -3.40 1.83
N TRP A 369 -9.48 -2.84 2.28
CA TRP A 369 -8.18 -3.51 2.22
C TRP A 369 -8.13 -4.72 3.15
N VAL A 370 -8.61 -4.58 4.39
CA VAL A 370 -8.69 -5.69 5.34
C VAL A 370 -9.57 -6.82 4.76
N TRP A 371 -10.65 -6.47 4.05
CA TRP A 371 -11.47 -7.45 3.34
C TRP A 371 -10.65 -8.22 2.32
N MET A 372 -9.86 -7.55 1.48
CA MET A 372 -8.98 -8.25 0.53
C MET A 372 -8.04 -9.20 1.27
N THR A 373 -7.39 -8.79 2.36
CA THR A 373 -6.49 -9.68 3.12
C THR A 373 -7.18 -10.90 3.73
N CYS A 374 -8.48 -10.82 4.03
CA CYS A 374 -9.29 -11.92 4.57
C CYS A 374 -10.00 -12.74 3.47
N ASN A 375 -10.36 -12.14 2.33
CA ASN A 375 -11.22 -12.70 1.28
C ASN A 375 -10.46 -13.20 0.06
N ASP A 376 -9.50 -12.44 -0.46
CA ASP A 376 -8.51 -12.95 -1.39
C ASP A 376 -7.22 -13.04 -0.62
N PRO A 377 -6.99 -14.14 0.12
CA PRO A 377 -6.13 -14.16 1.28
C PRO A 377 -4.66 -13.92 0.92
N PHE A 378 -4.35 -12.68 0.59
CA PHE A 378 -3.04 -12.07 0.56
C PHE A 378 -2.42 -12.30 1.93
N PHE A 379 -3.28 -12.19 2.96
CA PHE A 379 -3.00 -12.20 4.38
C PHE A 379 -2.06 -11.07 4.75
N TYR A 380 -0.82 -11.11 4.28
CA TYR A 380 0.21 -10.12 4.57
C TYR A 380 0.23 -9.75 6.05
N TYR A 381 0.02 -10.73 6.93
CA TYR A 381 0.01 -10.51 8.36
C TYR A 381 1.44 -10.26 8.80
N GLN A 382 1.74 -9.00 9.11
CA GLN A 382 3.08 -8.51 9.42
C GLN A 382 3.43 -8.90 10.86
N THR A 383 3.85 -10.15 11.02
CA THR A 383 4.08 -10.79 12.32
C THR A 383 5.50 -10.55 12.86
N GLY A 384 5.72 -10.85 14.14
CA GLY A 384 7.07 -10.92 14.71
C GLY A 384 7.91 -12.06 14.13
N ALA A 385 9.22 -11.85 14.03
CA ALA A 385 10.15 -12.87 13.51
C ALA A 385 10.16 -14.14 14.38
N PRO A 386 10.42 -15.34 13.81
CA PRO A 386 10.48 -16.58 14.59
C PRO A 386 11.54 -16.54 15.71
N TRP A 387 11.39 -17.43 16.69
CA TRP A 387 12.38 -17.59 17.75
C TRP A 387 13.76 -17.95 17.19
N GLY A 388 14.82 -17.46 17.84
CA GLY A 388 16.21 -17.63 17.38
C GLY A 388 16.67 -16.59 16.35
N ARG A 389 15.78 -15.70 15.91
CA ARG A 389 16.10 -14.57 15.02
C ARG A 389 15.77 -13.24 15.72
N PRO A 390 16.58 -12.18 15.61
CA PRO A 390 16.20 -10.86 16.12
C PRO A 390 14.88 -10.39 15.50
N THR A 391 13.99 -9.81 16.31
CA THR A 391 12.72 -9.24 15.83
C THR A 391 12.66 -7.74 16.13
N VAL A 392 11.98 -6.98 15.28
CA VAL A 392 11.62 -5.57 15.53
C VAL A 392 10.11 -5.37 15.60
N PHE A 393 9.36 -6.46 15.60
CA PHE A 393 7.93 -6.43 15.84
C PHE A 393 7.56 -7.57 16.78
N SER A 394 6.61 -7.33 17.68
CA SER A 394 6.27 -8.28 18.73
C SER A 394 5.87 -9.64 18.18
N ARG A 395 6.36 -10.72 18.78
CA ARG A 395 5.93 -12.10 18.46
C ARG A 395 4.53 -12.42 18.99
N LEU A 396 3.95 -11.57 19.82
CA LEU A 396 2.56 -11.71 20.24
C LEU A 396 1.58 -11.27 19.15
N ALA A 397 2.03 -10.45 18.19
CA ALA A 397 1.30 -10.19 16.96
C ALA A 397 1.58 -11.31 15.94
N ASP A 398 1.01 -12.49 16.19
CA ASP A 398 1.15 -13.66 15.33
C ASP A 398 0.03 -13.77 14.27
N THR A 399 -0.02 -14.87 13.53
CA THR A 399 -1.06 -15.07 12.51
C THR A 399 -2.46 -15.19 13.09
N GLN A 400 -2.61 -15.80 14.28
CA GLN A 400 -3.90 -15.84 14.98
C GLN A 400 -4.30 -14.43 15.43
N TYR A 401 -3.31 -13.59 15.73
CA TYR A 401 -3.54 -12.24 16.15
C TYR A 401 -4.32 -11.45 15.08
N TYR A 402 -3.90 -11.56 13.83
CA TYR A 402 -4.56 -10.89 12.72
C TYR A 402 -5.81 -11.65 12.23
N GLN A 403 -5.72 -12.97 12.10
CA GLN A 403 -6.81 -13.79 11.55
C GLN A 403 -8.12 -13.66 12.35
N ARG A 404 -8.05 -13.58 13.69
CA ARG A 404 -9.25 -13.46 14.53
C ARG A 404 -10.05 -12.19 14.24
N GLN A 405 -9.37 -11.13 13.80
CA GLN A 405 -10.00 -9.83 13.56
C GLN A 405 -10.86 -9.86 12.29
N CYS A 406 -10.63 -10.78 11.35
CA CYS A 406 -11.47 -10.92 10.16
C CYS A 406 -12.96 -11.15 10.51
N GLU A 407 -13.27 -11.90 11.57
CA GLU A 407 -14.66 -12.13 11.99
C GLU A 407 -15.28 -10.89 12.67
N LEU A 408 -14.46 -10.06 13.32
CA LEU A 408 -14.90 -8.80 13.92
C LEU A 408 -15.19 -7.76 12.82
N PHE A 409 -14.30 -7.63 11.84
CA PHE A 409 -14.53 -6.78 10.68
C PHE A 409 -15.70 -7.29 9.84
N PHE A 410 -15.77 -8.59 9.56
CA PHE A 410 -16.69 -9.16 8.57
C PHE A 410 -17.55 -10.26 9.17
N PRO A 411 -18.47 -9.91 10.10
CA PRO A 411 -19.36 -10.88 10.69
C PRO A 411 -20.19 -11.57 9.60
N ARG A 412 -20.41 -12.88 9.76
CA ARG A 412 -21.18 -13.66 8.80
C ARG A 412 -22.58 -13.08 8.58
N GLN A 413 -23.00 -12.98 7.31
CA GLN A 413 -24.35 -12.55 6.93
C GLN A 413 -25.00 -13.64 6.07
N GLY A 414 -25.80 -14.51 6.70
CA GLY A 414 -26.41 -15.66 6.01
C GLY A 414 -25.35 -16.56 5.35
N PRO A 415 -25.35 -16.74 4.02
CA PRO A 415 -24.32 -17.52 3.31
C PRO A 415 -23.02 -16.73 3.07
N TYR A 416 -23.01 -15.41 3.24
CA TYR A 416 -21.88 -14.54 2.91
C TYR A 416 -20.85 -14.51 4.05
N THR A 417 -19.59 -14.78 3.71
CA THR A 417 -18.42 -14.73 4.58
C THR A 417 -17.17 -14.59 3.73
N TYR A 418 -16.07 -14.11 4.31
CA TYR A 418 -14.77 -13.97 3.65
C TYR A 418 -14.15 -15.34 3.34
N ALA A 419 -13.38 -15.45 2.25
CA ALA A 419 -12.95 -16.76 1.76
C ALA A 419 -11.95 -17.51 2.66
N SER A 420 -11.13 -16.84 3.50
CA SER A 420 -10.29 -17.57 4.45
C SER A 420 -11.10 -18.35 5.49
N ASN A 421 -12.31 -17.89 5.86
CA ASN A 421 -13.25 -18.68 6.67
C ASN A 421 -13.76 -19.94 5.95
N ARG A 422 -13.68 -19.95 4.61
CA ARG A 422 -14.01 -21.11 3.76
C ARG A 422 -12.78 -21.96 3.41
N GLY A 423 -11.63 -21.68 4.03
CA GLY A 423 -10.39 -22.44 3.83
C GLY A 423 -9.56 -22.01 2.62
N LYS A 424 -9.84 -20.86 1.97
CA LYS A 424 -8.94 -20.31 0.94
C LYS A 424 -7.61 -19.93 1.61
N THR A 425 -6.49 -20.29 1.00
CA THR A 425 -5.14 -20.08 1.56
C THR A 425 -4.31 -19.18 0.65
N ALA A 426 -3.22 -18.62 1.18
CA ALA A 426 -2.22 -17.92 0.37
C ALA A 426 -1.67 -18.81 -0.76
N ALA A 427 -1.46 -20.11 -0.49
CA ALA A 427 -0.99 -21.04 -1.52
C ALA A 427 -1.97 -21.15 -2.70
N ALA A 428 -3.28 -21.19 -2.44
CA ALA A 428 -4.30 -21.22 -3.47
C ALA A 428 -4.27 -19.94 -4.33
N LEU A 429 -4.13 -18.77 -3.70
CA LEU A 429 -4.02 -17.51 -4.41
C LEU A 429 -2.72 -17.44 -5.24
N ASN A 430 -1.58 -17.84 -4.68
CA ASN A 430 -0.31 -17.86 -5.40
C ASN A 430 -0.31 -18.84 -6.58
N ALA A 431 -1.04 -19.96 -6.47
CA ALA A 431 -1.22 -20.87 -7.59
C ALA A 431 -2.04 -20.22 -8.72
N HIS A 432 -3.07 -19.43 -8.36
CA HIS A 432 -3.90 -18.68 -9.31
C HIS A 432 -3.11 -17.57 -10.00
N THR A 433 -2.38 -16.74 -9.24
CA THR A 433 -1.67 -15.57 -9.75
C THR A 433 -0.26 -15.87 -10.27
N LYS A 434 0.22 -17.09 -10.06
CA LYS A 434 1.61 -17.57 -10.19
C LYS A 434 2.58 -17.03 -9.12
N GLY A 435 2.22 -16.05 -8.29
CA GLY A 435 3.09 -15.52 -7.23
C GLY A 435 4.54 -15.28 -7.68
N TRP A 436 5.51 -15.81 -6.94
CA TRP A 436 6.93 -15.77 -7.29
C TRP A 436 7.35 -16.55 -8.55
N HIS A 437 6.45 -17.33 -9.14
CA HIS A 437 6.66 -18.14 -10.33
C HIS A 437 6.19 -17.46 -11.63
N LEU A 438 5.87 -16.16 -11.59
CA LEU A 438 5.55 -15.37 -12.78
C LEU A 438 6.82 -15.07 -13.61
N TYR A 439 7.38 -16.09 -14.26
CA TYR A 439 8.60 -15.98 -15.08
C TYR A 439 8.33 -15.68 -16.56
N ASP A 440 7.11 -15.95 -17.02
CA ASP A 440 6.71 -15.89 -18.43
C ASP A 440 5.99 -14.60 -18.84
N ALA A 441 5.85 -13.65 -17.91
CA ALA A 441 5.26 -12.33 -18.18
C ALA A 441 6.03 -11.57 -19.26
N LYS A 442 5.29 -10.94 -20.18
CA LYS A 442 5.89 -10.22 -21.32
C LYS A 442 5.86 -8.73 -21.05
N ARG A 443 6.98 -8.06 -21.32
CA ARG A 443 7.10 -6.59 -21.19
C ARG A 443 6.68 -6.09 -19.80
N LEU A 444 7.09 -6.83 -18.78
CA LEU A 444 6.90 -6.52 -17.37
C LEU A 444 8.27 -6.18 -16.78
N MET A 445 8.41 -4.95 -16.29
CA MET A 445 9.59 -4.46 -15.59
C MET A 445 9.33 -4.39 -14.09
N TRP A 446 10.24 -4.95 -13.31
CA TRP A 446 10.18 -4.97 -11.85
C TRP A 446 11.15 -3.95 -11.26
N VAL A 447 10.67 -3.16 -10.31
CA VAL A 447 11.49 -2.22 -9.54
C VAL A 447 11.20 -2.42 -8.06
N ASN A 448 12.20 -2.44 -7.19
CA ASN A 448 12.03 -2.46 -5.74
C ASN A 448 13.11 -1.61 -5.07
N GLY A 449 12.81 -1.02 -3.92
CA GLY A 449 13.85 -0.48 -3.05
C GLY A 449 14.63 -1.58 -2.34
N GLU A 450 15.93 -1.38 -2.08
CA GLU A 450 16.76 -2.32 -1.33
C GLU A 450 16.25 -2.55 0.10
N PHE A 451 15.71 -1.52 0.74
CA PHE A 451 15.16 -1.60 2.10
C PHE A 451 13.64 -1.44 2.12
N ASP A 452 12.98 -1.69 0.99
CA ASP A 452 11.53 -1.77 0.92
C ASP A 452 11.02 -2.98 1.71
N PRO A 453 10.16 -2.81 2.73
CA PRO A 453 9.63 -3.94 3.50
C PRO A 453 8.81 -4.91 2.64
N TRP A 454 8.18 -4.43 1.57
CA TRP A 454 7.40 -5.25 0.64
C TRP A 454 8.25 -6.04 -0.35
N ARG A 455 9.56 -5.74 -0.45
CA ARG A 455 10.51 -6.50 -1.28
C ARG A 455 10.49 -7.99 -0.94
N SER A 456 10.27 -8.34 0.33
CA SER A 456 10.21 -9.73 0.77
C SER A 456 9.06 -10.52 0.15
N ALA A 457 8.00 -9.89 -0.35
CA ALA A 457 6.88 -10.50 -1.07
C ALA A 457 6.94 -10.25 -2.60
N SER A 458 7.92 -9.51 -3.10
CA SER A 458 8.07 -9.20 -4.53
C SER A 458 8.99 -10.19 -5.25
N MET A 459 9.14 -10.02 -6.57
CA MET A 459 10.11 -10.77 -7.36
C MET A 459 11.57 -10.49 -6.97
N ALA A 460 11.86 -9.41 -6.24
CA ALA A 460 13.18 -9.09 -5.71
C ALA A 460 13.46 -9.73 -4.33
N SER A 461 12.55 -10.56 -3.82
CA SER A 461 12.70 -11.23 -2.53
C SER A 461 13.89 -12.19 -2.50
N VAL A 462 14.69 -12.10 -1.43
CA VAL A 462 15.75 -13.07 -1.12
C VAL A 462 15.21 -14.39 -0.57
N PHE A 463 13.93 -14.44 -0.19
CA PHE A 463 13.26 -15.64 0.33
C PHE A 463 12.66 -16.52 -0.77
N ARG A 464 12.74 -16.08 -2.04
CA ARG A 464 12.34 -16.87 -3.20
C ARG A 464 13.23 -18.10 -3.36
N THR A 465 12.63 -19.18 -3.82
CA THR A 465 13.39 -20.33 -4.33
C THR A 465 14.24 -19.86 -5.52
N GLY A 466 15.56 -19.96 -5.40
CA GLY A 466 16.51 -19.44 -6.40
C GLY A 466 16.91 -17.98 -6.21
N GLY A 467 16.41 -17.31 -5.17
CA GLY A 467 16.74 -15.92 -4.84
C GLY A 467 16.00 -14.86 -5.68
N PRO A 468 16.44 -13.60 -5.60
CA PRO A 468 15.83 -12.49 -6.35
C PRO A 468 15.83 -12.75 -7.86
N LEU A 469 14.82 -12.23 -8.58
CA LEU A 469 14.67 -12.46 -10.02
C LEU A 469 15.86 -11.82 -10.75
N PRO A 470 16.65 -12.60 -11.51
CA PRO A 470 17.73 -12.02 -12.30
C PRO A 470 17.17 -11.09 -13.37
N SER A 471 17.78 -9.91 -13.49
CA SER A 471 17.42 -8.95 -14.54
C SER A 471 17.84 -9.49 -15.91
N THR A 472 16.92 -9.47 -16.88
CA THR A 472 17.20 -9.84 -18.28
C THR A 472 16.66 -8.78 -19.23
N PRO A 473 17.11 -8.73 -20.50
CA PRO A 473 16.54 -7.80 -21.48
C PRO A 473 15.04 -7.98 -21.76
N ARG A 474 14.46 -9.16 -21.46
CA ARG A 474 13.03 -9.45 -21.63
C ARG A 474 12.20 -9.14 -20.38
N THR A 475 12.82 -9.31 -19.21
CA THR A 475 12.21 -9.08 -17.90
C THR A 475 13.20 -8.27 -17.07
N PRO A 476 13.29 -6.95 -17.29
CA PRO A 476 14.17 -6.11 -16.52
C PRO A 476 13.73 -6.09 -15.06
N SER A 477 14.69 -6.20 -14.15
CA SER A 477 14.48 -6.13 -12.71
C SER A 477 15.55 -5.23 -12.09
N ILE A 478 15.13 -4.23 -11.31
CA ILE A 478 16.02 -3.27 -10.66
C ILE A 478 15.75 -3.27 -9.15
N VAL A 479 16.82 -3.39 -8.36
CA VAL A 479 16.78 -3.12 -6.92
C VAL A 479 17.57 -1.85 -6.67
N ILE A 480 16.90 -0.81 -6.16
CA ILE A 480 17.47 0.53 -5.98
C ILE A 480 18.20 0.58 -4.63
N PRO A 481 19.53 0.77 -4.61
CA PRO A 481 20.30 0.85 -3.37
C PRO A 481 19.77 1.91 -2.41
N GLY A 482 19.67 1.57 -1.13
CA GLY A 482 19.22 2.49 -0.08
C GLY A 482 17.76 2.93 -0.14
N ALA A 483 17.01 2.63 -1.20
CA ALA A 483 15.62 3.05 -1.35
C ALA A 483 14.65 2.18 -0.53
N ARG A 484 13.48 2.73 -0.26
CA ARG A 484 12.35 2.15 0.46
C ARG A 484 11.19 1.96 -0.51
N HIS A 485 9.98 1.98 0.02
CA HIS A 485 8.79 1.63 -0.71
C HIS A 485 8.48 2.63 -1.83
N CYS A 486 8.43 2.13 -3.07
CA CYS A 486 8.00 2.88 -4.25
C CYS A 486 8.72 4.23 -4.49
N ASN A 487 9.97 4.40 -4.03
CA ASN A 487 10.66 5.68 -4.15
C ASN A 487 10.91 6.11 -5.62
N ASP A 488 10.88 5.18 -6.58
CA ASP A 488 11.00 5.49 -8.01
C ASP A 488 9.78 6.19 -8.60
N LEU A 489 8.62 6.16 -7.95
CA LEU A 489 7.39 6.68 -8.55
C LEU A 489 7.31 8.21 -8.58
N ARG A 490 7.85 8.89 -7.56
CA ARG A 490 7.83 10.36 -7.46
C ARG A 490 9.10 10.97 -8.03
N ALA A 491 8.97 11.94 -8.92
CA ALA A 491 10.11 12.63 -9.53
C ALA A 491 11.00 13.33 -8.48
N SER A 492 10.42 13.81 -7.38
CA SER A 492 11.15 14.44 -6.27
C SER A 492 12.16 13.52 -5.58
N ASN A 493 12.01 12.19 -5.67
CA ASN A 493 13.00 11.27 -5.13
C ASN A 493 14.29 11.18 -5.97
N ALA A 494 14.33 11.80 -7.17
CA ALA A 494 15.53 11.90 -8.00
C ALA A 494 16.66 12.75 -7.38
N VAL A 495 16.44 13.33 -6.18
CA VAL A 495 17.52 13.84 -5.31
C VAL A 495 18.54 12.75 -4.95
N ASN A 496 18.13 11.48 -5.00
CA ASN A 496 19.02 10.33 -4.92
C ASN A 496 19.40 9.86 -6.33
N GLU A 497 20.70 9.72 -6.57
CA GLU A 497 21.25 9.39 -7.88
C GLU A 497 20.82 8.00 -8.39
N ASP A 498 20.67 7.01 -7.52
CA ASP A 498 20.25 5.67 -7.92
C ASP A 498 18.75 5.60 -8.25
N VAL A 499 17.92 6.38 -7.54
CA VAL A 499 16.51 6.58 -7.92
C VAL A 499 16.44 7.28 -9.27
N LYS A 500 17.19 8.37 -9.48
CA LYS A 500 17.21 9.09 -10.75
C LYS A 500 17.56 8.18 -11.93
N LYS A 501 18.65 7.40 -11.82
CA LYS A 501 19.03 6.40 -12.84
C LYS A 501 17.94 5.37 -13.08
N THR A 502 17.25 4.94 -12.02
CA THR A 502 16.16 3.97 -12.13
C THR A 502 14.96 4.56 -12.88
N GLN A 503 14.57 5.79 -12.57
CA GLN A 503 13.50 6.51 -13.28
C GLN A 503 13.83 6.65 -14.77
N GLU A 504 15.06 7.09 -15.10
CA GLU A 504 15.54 7.17 -16.48
C GLU A 504 15.48 5.80 -17.20
N ALA A 505 15.85 4.72 -16.50
CA ALA A 505 15.79 3.36 -17.04
C ALA A 505 14.34 2.89 -17.29
N VAL A 506 13.41 3.18 -16.37
CA VAL A 506 11.99 2.87 -16.53
C VAL A 506 11.41 3.61 -17.74
N ILE A 507 11.61 4.93 -17.81
CA ILE A 507 11.11 5.77 -18.93
C ILE A 507 11.62 5.22 -20.26
N LYS A 508 12.93 4.98 -20.35
CA LYS A 508 13.57 4.45 -21.57
C LYS A 508 13.02 3.08 -21.95
N GLN A 509 12.80 2.20 -20.98
CA GLN A 509 12.30 0.85 -21.23
C GLN A 509 10.83 0.85 -21.68
N MET A 510 9.98 1.68 -21.06
CA MET A 510 8.58 1.87 -21.47
C MET A 510 8.50 2.48 -22.87
N ALA A 511 9.34 3.48 -23.17
CA ALA A 511 9.41 4.09 -24.50
C ALA A 511 9.86 3.09 -25.57
N LYS A 512 10.86 2.27 -25.27
CA LYS A 512 11.31 1.19 -26.16
C LYS A 512 10.17 0.22 -26.47
N TRP A 513 9.49 -0.31 -25.46
CA TRP A 513 8.38 -1.24 -25.69
C TRP A 513 7.24 -0.57 -26.45
N THR A 514 6.90 0.67 -26.12
CA THR A 514 5.89 1.45 -26.84
C THR A 514 6.23 1.57 -28.33
N ASN A 515 7.47 1.92 -28.67
CA ASN A 515 7.91 2.02 -30.07
C ASN A 515 7.90 0.66 -30.81
N GLU A 516 8.16 -0.45 -30.10
CA GLU A 516 8.04 -1.81 -30.66
C GLU A 516 6.58 -2.13 -31.05
N PHE A 517 5.57 -1.55 -30.39
CA PHE A 517 4.16 -1.73 -30.77
C PHE A 517 3.85 -1.09 -32.14
N TYR A 518 4.41 0.08 -32.41
CA TYR A 518 4.14 0.85 -33.63
C TYR A 518 5.06 0.50 -34.81
N SER A 519 6.07 -0.35 -34.61
CA SER A 519 7.06 -0.70 -35.64
C SER A 519 6.43 -1.55 -36.78
N PRO A 520 6.68 -1.23 -38.07
CA PRO A 520 6.13 -1.99 -39.20
C PRO A 520 6.64 -3.44 -39.22
N GLY A 521 5.74 -4.43 -39.31
CA GLY A 521 6.10 -5.85 -39.47
C GLY A 521 5.49 -6.81 -38.44
N ARG A 522 4.97 -6.30 -37.32
CA ARG A 522 3.96 -7.01 -36.53
C ARG A 522 2.61 -6.51 -37.03
N GLY A 523 1.90 -7.35 -37.78
CA GLY A 523 0.65 -6.95 -38.44
C GLY A 523 -0.24 -6.18 -37.47
N ARG A 524 -0.77 -5.04 -37.93
CA ARG A 524 -1.95 -4.40 -37.35
C ARG A 524 -3.09 -5.43 -37.43
N ARG A 525 -3.08 -6.43 -36.55
CA ARG A 525 -4.27 -7.24 -36.30
C ARG A 525 -5.13 -6.35 -35.42
N PRO A 526 -6.24 -5.77 -35.92
CA PRO A 526 -7.31 -5.44 -35.00
C PRO A 526 -7.59 -6.72 -34.22
N LEU A 527 -7.35 -6.69 -32.91
CA LEU A 527 -7.83 -7.77 -32.05
C LEU A 527 -9.36 -7.80 -32.19
N PRO A 528 -9.98 -8.99 -32.21
CA PRO A 528 -11.42 -9.07 -32.36
C PRO A 528 -12.07 -8.29 -31.23
N LEU A 529 -13.04 -7.44 -31.56
CA LEU A 529 -14.06 -7.04 -30.60
C LEU A 529 -14.60 -8.33 -29.98
N THR A 530 -14.35 -8.51 -28.69
CA THR A 530 -15.12 -9.34 -27.74
C THR A 530 -15.50 -10.75 -28.18
N GLY A 531 -14.92 -11.75 -27.54
CA GLY A 531 -15.47 -13.11 -27.59
C GLY A 531 -14.58 -14.22 -27.04
N ALA A 532 -13.86 -14.02 -25.94
CA ALA A 532 -13.19 -15.13 -25.23
C ALA A 532 -12.70 -14.77 -23.82
N ILE A 533 -13.50 -14.12 -22.97
CA ILE A 533 -13.38 -14.26 -21.49
C ILE A 533 -14.80 -14.16 -20.91
N VAL A 534 -15.59 -15.20 -21.18
CA VAL A 534 -16.71 -15.65 -20.33
C VAL A 534 -16.73 -17.16 -20.52
N ARG A 535 -16.04 -17.89 -19.63
CA ARG A 535 -16.31 -19.28 -19.27
C ARG A 535 -15.79 -19.56 -17.89
#